data_AF-A0A353U343-F1
#
_entry.id   AF-A0A353U343-F1
#
_cell.length_a   1.000
_cell.length_b   1.000
_cell.length_c   1.000
_cell.angle_alpha   90.00
_cell.angle_beta   90.00
_cell.angle_gamma   90.00
#
_symmetry.space_group_name_H-M   'P 1'
#
loop_
_entity.id
_entity.type
_entity.pdbx_description
1 polymer ?
#
loop_
_entity_poly.entity_id
_entity_poly.type
_entity_poly.pdbx_seq_one_letter_code
_entity_poly.pdbx_strand_id
1 'polypeptide(L)'
;YINCNPIVFTNYHLLDRNNSDYIFRALSYLPVATTYWDEKYKSGAPALVSEMGYILNNRELRIAWYLFLSGVIIYFVFQGKRKQRPIPVINPPSNSSLDFVESVARLYYINGDHLNIAKKRYLYFLDFLRSKLFLDTSLHESRLIEECSRKSGVPERTFASIFRMARNMDKVDKITLEDLHQFNRQLEFFYKNCN
;
A
#
# COMPACT_ATOMS: atom_id res chain seq x y z
N TYR A 1 -3.79 85.01 -38.02
CA TYR A 1 -3.84 84.59 -36.60
C TYR A 1 -2.59 83.78 -36.30
N ILE A 2 -1.89 84.08 -35.21
CA ILE A 2 -0.70 83.32 -34.75
C ILE A 2 -1.05 82.73 -33.39
N ASN A 3 -1.00 81.40 -33.27
CA ASN A 3 -1.10 80.71 -31.99
C ASN A 3 0.30 80.39 -31.50
N CYS A 4 0.69 80.92 -30.34
CA CYS A 4 2.02 80.75 -29.77
C CYS A 4 2.19 79.47 -28.95
N ASN A 5 1.17 78.60 -28.88
CA ASN A 5 1.20 77.39 -28.07
C ASN A 5 0.94 76.12 -28.93
N PRO A 6 1.97 75.59 -29.62
CA PRO A 6 1.81 74.44 -30.50
C PRO A 6 1.52 73.13 -29.74
N ILE A 7 1.81 73.06 -28.44
CA ILE A 7 1.64 71.83 -27.64
C ILE A 7 0.17 71.40 -27.53
N VAL A 8 -0.75 72.36 -27.61
CA VAL A 8 -2.19 72.11 -27.47
C VAL A 8 -2.73 71.27 -28.64
N PHE A 9 -2.06 71.29 -29.78
CA PHE A 9 -2.44 70.50 -30.97
C PHE A 9 -1.85 69.09 -30.98
N THR A 10 -1.14 68.67 -29.93
CA THR A 10 -0.60 67.30 -29.83
C THR A 10 -1.69 66.30 -29.46
N ASN A 11 -1.50 65.03 -29.84
CA ASN A 11 -2.45 63.95 -29.56
C ASN A 11 -2.81 63.82 -28.08
N TYR A 12 -1.85 64.08 -27.20
CA TYR A 12 -2.04 64.00 -25.75
C TYR A 12 -3.08 65.03 -25.27
N HIS A 13 -2.93 66.29 -25.68
CA HIS A 13 -3.83 67.36 -25.27
C HIS A 13 -5.17 67.35 -26.01
N LEU A 14 -5.23 66.80 -27.23
CA LEU A 14 -6.47 66.58 -27.98
C LEU A 14 -7.41 65.59 -27.27
N LEU A 15 -6.86 64.54 -26.65
CA LEU A 15 -7.61 63.47 -25.99
C LEU A 15 -7.96 63.77 -24.53
N ASP A 16 -7.42 64.85 -23.96
CA ASP A 16 -7.62 65.19 -22.55
C ASP A 16 -8.84 66.12 -22.33
N ARG A 17 -9.61 65.78 -21.29
CA ARG A 17 -10.74 66.51 -20.65
C ARG A 17 -11.27 67.75 -21.38
N ASN A 18 -11.86 67.54 -22.56
CA ASN A 18 -12.67 68.53 -23.30
C ASN A 18 -11.92 69.64 -24.07
N ASN A 19 -10.63 69.47 -24.36
CA ASN A 19 -9.84 70.43 -25.18
C ASN A 19 -10.21 70.48 -26.66
N SER A 20 -11.09 69.57 -27.13
CA SER A 20 -11.53 69.50 -28.52
C SER A 20 -12.25 70.77 -28.99
N ASP A 21 -13.05 71.42 -28.14
CA ASP A 21 -13.76 72.67 -28.49
C ASP A 21 -12.79 73.84 -28.71
N TYR A 22 -11.76 73.95 -27.85
CA TYR A 22 -10.70 74.95 -28.01
C TYR A 22 -9.93 74.77 -29.33
N ILE A 23 -9.54 73.53 -29.63
CA ILE A 23 -8.79 73.21 -30.85
C ILE A 23 -9.65 73.48 -32.10
N PHE A 24 -10.93 73.09 -32.06
CA PHE A 24 -11.88 73.35 -33.15
C PHE A 24 -12.03 74.85 -33.43
N ARG A 25 -12.27 75.67 -32.39
CA ARG A 25 -12.38 77.13 -32.53
C ARG A 25 -11.08 77.79 -32.98
N ALA A 26 -9.93 77.29 -32.52
CA ALA A 26 -8.65 77.82 -32.94
C ALA A 26 -8.39 77.57 -34.44
N LEU A 27 -8.78 76.39 -34.95
CA LEU A 27 -8.61 76.02 -36.35
C LEU A 27 -9.72 76.59 -37.26
N SER A 28 -10.90 76.95 -36.74
CA SER A 28 -12.00 77.49 -37.55
C SER A 28 -11.70 78.84 -38.21
N TYR A 29 -10.67 79.55 -37.76
CA TYR A 29 -10.21 80.79 -38.40
C TYR A 29 -9.36 80.56 -39.66
N LEU A 30 -9.02 79.31 -39.99
CA LEU A 30 -8.26 78.98 -41.20
C LEU A 30 -9.19 79.06 -42.44
N PRO A 31 -8.70 79.61 -43.56
CA PRO A 31 -9.48 79.63 -44.80
C PRO A 31 -9.66 78.20 -45.34
N VAL A 32 -10.78 77.98 -46.03
CA VAL A 32 -11.01 76.71 -46.74
C VAL A 32 -10.03 76.62 -47.90
N ALA A 33 -8.98 75.83 -47.72
CA ALA A 33 -7.92 75.59 -48.70
C ALA A 33 -7.61 74.10 -48.79
N THR A 34 -7.00 73.68 -49.90
CA THR A 34 -6.56 72.29 -50.09
C THR A 34 -5.61 71.90 -48.97
N THR A 35 -6.04 70.94 -48.15
CA THR A 35 -5.25 70.43 -47.03
C THR A 35 -4.32 69.34 -47.55
N TYR A 36 -3.00 69.57 -47.43
CA TYR A 36 -2.00 68.56 -47.74
C TYR A 36 -1.71 67.73 -46.48
N TRP A 37 -1.95 66.43 -46.55
CA TRP A 37 -1.67 65.50 -45.46
C TRP A 37 -0.45 64.65 -45.82
N ASP A 38 0.67 64.88 -45.12
CA ASP A 38 1.89 64.10 -45.31
C ASP A 38 2.00 63.00 -44.24
N GLU A 39 2.14 61.75 -44.69
CA GLU A 39 2.32 60.56 -43.84
C GLU A 39 3.74 59.99 -43.94
N LYS A 40 4.65 60.61 -44.71
CA LYS A 40 5.95 60.06 -45.09
C LYS A 40 6.86 59.67 -43.91
N TYR A 41 6.70 60.32 -42.75
CA TYR A 41 7.46 60.02 -41.52
C TYR A 41 6.61 59.40 -40.40
N LYS A 42 5.33 59.13 -40.64
CA LYS A 42 4.51 58.36 -39.71
C LYS A 42 4.78 56.89 -40.00
N SER A 43 5.77 56.31 -39.32
CA SER A 43 5.92 54.85 -39.29
C SER A 43 4.56 54.27 -38.90
N GLY A 44 3.87 53.63 -39.84
CA GLY A 44 2.66 52.87 -39.51
C GLY A 44 3.00 51.97 -38.32
N ALA A 45 2.05 51.84 -37.38
CA ALA A 45 2.25 51.04 -36.17
C ALA A 45 3.00 49.75 -36.57
N PRO A 46 4.14 49.41 -35.92
CA PRO A 46 4.86 48.19 -36.26
C PRO A 46 3.80 47.10 -36.26
N ALA A 47 3.64 46.42 -37.40
CA ALA A 47 2.66 45.36 -37.52
C ALA A 47 2.79 44.53 -36.25
N LEU A 48 1.69 44.37 -35.52
CA LEU A 48 1.65 43.54 -34.30
C LEU A 48 1.98 42.12 -34.76
N VAL A 49 3.28 41.84 -34.91
CA VAL A 49 3.80 40.52 -35.16
C VAL A 49 3.53 39.83 -33.84
N SER A 50 2.47 39.03 -33.81
CA SER A 50 2.23 38.16 -32.67
C SER A 50 3.52 37.41 -32.36
N GLU A 51 3.76 37.13 -31.09
CA GLU A 51 4.98 36.43 -30.64
C GLU A 51 5.17 35.12 -31.42
N MET A 52 4.05 34.48 -31.77
CA MET A 52 4.01 33.30 -32.64
C MET A 52 4.43 33.60 -34.09
N GLY A 53 4.01 34.73 -34.65
CA GLY A 53 4.45 35.21 -35.96
C GLY A 53 5.96 35.43 -36.02
N TYR A 54 6.57 35.93 -34.94
CA TYR A 54 8.03 36.11 -34.86
C TYR A 54 8.79 34.77 -34.85
N ILE A 55 8.28 33.78 -34.11
CA ILE A 55 8.84 32.41 -34.06
C ILE A 55 8.76 31.76 -35.45
N LEU A 56 7.62 31.90 -36.12
CA LEU A 56 7.42 31.32 -37.44
C LEU A 56 8.17 32.08 -38.54
N ASN A 57 8.43 33.37 -38.40
CA ASN A 57 9.15 34.15 -39.41
C ASN A 57 10.61 33.71 -39.55
N ASN A 58 11.25 33.34 -38.44
CA ASN A 58 12.64 32.87 -38.42
C ASN A 58 12.72 31.39 -38.83
N ARG A 59 13.53 31.07 -39.85
CA ARG A 59 13.66 29.70 -40.39
C ARG A 59 14.07 28.68 -39.33
N GLU A 60 15.09 29.00 -38.54
CA GLU A 60 15.66 28.09 -37.55
C GLU A 60 14.66 27.80 -36.42
N LEU A 61 13.98 28.85 -35.92
CA LEU A 61 12.93 28.74 -34.91
C LEU A 61 11.69 27.98 -35.42
N ARG A 62 11.31 28.17 -36.69
CA ARG A 62 10.22 27.44 -37.33
C ARG A 62 10.50 25.93 -37.37
N ILE A 63 11.71 25.53 -37.76
CA ILE A 63 12.11 24.11 -37.80
C ILE A 63 12.10 23.52 -36.38
N ALA A 64 12.67 24.23 -35.40
CA ALA A 64 12.65 23.82 -34.00
C ALA A 64 11.22 23.63 -33.47
N TRP A 65 10.30 24.53 -33.83
CA TRP A 65 8.90 24.45 -33.45
C TRP A 65 8.19 23.22 -34.02
N TYR A 66 8.41 22.90 -35.30
CA TYR A 66 7.84 21.69 -35.92
C TYR A 66 8.48 20.40 -35.38
N LEU A 67 9.77 20.39 -35.06
CA LEU A 67 10.42 19.26 -34.40
C LEU A 67 9.85 19.01 -33.01
N PHE A 68 9.65 20.07 -32.22
CA PHE A 68 9.03 19.97 -30.91
C PHE A 68 7.61 19.38 -31.01
N LEU A 69 6.77 19.96 -31.88
CA LEU A 69 5.39 19.53 -32.03
C LEU A 69 5.28 18.08 -32.53
N SER A 70 6.10 17.70 -33.51
CA SER A 70 6.14 16.32 -34.02
C SER A 70 6.67 15.34 -32.96
N GLY A 71 7.67 15.73 -32.16
CA GLY A 71 8.17 14.95 -31.04
C GLY A 71 7.11 14.68 -29.97
N VAL A 72 6.29 15.68 -29.64
CA VAL A 72 5.15 15.52 -28.71
C VAL A 72 4.11 14.55 -29.26
N ILE A 73 3.77 14.66 -30.54
CA ILE A 73 2.81 13.75 -31.18
C ILE A 73 3.35 12.31 -31.18
N ILE A 74 4.61 12.12 -31.56
CA ILE A 74 5.30 10.83 -31.53
C ILE A 74 5.29 10.27 -30.10
N TYR A 75 5.65 11.08 -29.11
CA TYR A 75 5.64 10.70 -27.70
C TYR A 75 4.27 10.18 -27.28
N PHE A 76 3.18 10.89 -27.62
CA PHE A 76 1.82 10.43 -27.32
C PHE A 76 1.44 9.12 -28.03
N VAL A 77 1.85 8.93 -29.29
CA VAL A 77 1.59 7.68 -30.02
C VAL A 77 2.27 6.48 -29.35
N PHE A 78 3.50 6.66 -28.88
CA PHE A 78 4.27 5.57 -28.25
C PHE A 78 3.89 5.35 -26.77
N GLN A 79 3.74 6.41 -25.99
CA GLN A 79 3.41 6.32 -24.55
C GLN A 79 1.91 6.19 -24.26
N GLY A 80 1.05 6.51 -25.23
CA GLY A 80 -0.39 6.25 -25.14
C GLY A 80 -0.76 4.76 -25.19
N LYS A 81 0.17 3.89 -25.64
CA LYS A 81 -0.03 2.45 -25.57
C LYS A 81 -0.03 2.02 -24.10
N ARG A 82 -1.13 1.40 -23.65
CA ARG A 82 -1.29 0.91 -22.28
C ARG A 82 -0.11 0.03 -21.88
N LYS A 83 0.67 0.45 -20.88
CA LYS A 83 1.64 -0.41 -20.19
C LYS A 83 0.87 -1.37 -19.28
N GLN A 84 1.07 -2.68 -19.45
CA GLN A 84 0.53 -3.65 -18.51
C GLN A 84 1.15 -3.41 -17.13
N ARG A 85 0.31 -3.44 -16.08
CA ARG A 85 0.78 -3.31 -14.71
C ARG A 85 1.60 -4.56 -14.33
N PRO A 86 2.70 -4.43 -13.58
CA PRO A 86 3.39 -5.60 -13.03
C PRO A 86 2.40 -6.44 -12.24
N ILE A 87 2.34 -7.75 -12.52
CA ILE A 87 1.50 -8.68 -11.76
C ILE A 87 2.15 -8.83 -10.37
N PRO A 88 1.45 -8.49 -9.27
CA PRO A 88 2.02 -8.67 -7.94
C PRO A 88 2.23 -10.16 -7.65
N VAL A 89 3.40 -10.51 -7.14
CA VAL A 89 3.69 -11.88 -6.67
C VAL A 89 2.86 -12.10 -5.41
N ILE A 90 1.82 -12.94 -5.51
CA ILE A 90 1.02 -13.36 -4.36
C ILE A 90 1.83 -14.42 -3.61
N ASN A 91 2.32 -14.08 -2.42
CA ASN A 91 2.98 -15.07 -1.57
C ASN A 91 1.97 -16.16 -1.19
N PRO A 92 2.39 -17.45 -1.15
CA PRO A 92 1.52 -18.52 -0.68
C PRO A 92 1.08 -18.22 0.76
N PRO A 93 -0.16 -18.60 1.15
CA PRO A 93 -0.62 -18.40 2.51
C PRO A 93 0.33 -19.13 3.48
N SER A 94 0.87 -18.40 4.46
CA SER A 94 1.60 -19.02 5.56
C SER A 94 0.65 -19.92 6.36
N ASN A 95 1.17 -21.01 6.91
CA ASN A 95 0.37 -21.96 7.68
C ASN A 95 0.00 -21.35 9.04
N SER A 96 -1.06 -20.54 9.05
CA SER A 96 -1.55 -19.82 10.23
C SER A 96 -1.98 -20.75 11.38
N SER A 97 -2.30 -22.01 11.09
CA SER A 97 -2.58 -23.03 12.10
C SER A 97 -1.35 -23.34 12.95
N LEU A 98 -0.16 -23.38 12.35
CA LEU A 98 1.09 -23.63 13.08
C LEU A 98 1.43 -22.45 13.98
N ASP A 99 1.32 -21.22 13.47
CA ASP A 99 1.56 -19.99 14.23
C ASP A 99 0.59 -19.85 15.42
N PHE A 100 -0.67 -20.23 15.22
CA PHE A 100 -1.68 -20.25 16.29
C PHE A 100 -1.34 -21.29 17.36
N VAL A 101 -0.97 -22.52 16.96
CA VAL A 101 -0.57 -23.58 17.89
C VAL A 101 0.66 -23.17 18.70
N GLU A 102 1.67 -22.55 18.07
CA GLU A 102 2.84 -22.03 18.77
C GLU A 102 2.47 -20.96 19.79
N SER A 103 1.60 -20.02 19.41
CA SER A 103 1.16 -18.93 20.30
C SER A 103 0.43 -19.45 21.54
N VAL A 104 -0.46 -20.42 21.36
CA VAL A 104 -1.15 -21.08 22.48
C VAL A 104 -0.15 -21.85 23.33
N ALA A 105 0.75 -22.64 22.72
CA ALA A 105 1.77 -23.38 23.44
C ALA A 105 2.68 -22.46 24.28
N ARG A 106 3.06 -21.30 23.75
CA ARG A 106 3.86 -20.29 24.44
C ARG A 106 3.13 -19.69 25.64
N LEU A 107 1.83 -19.40 25.51
CA LEU A 107 1.03 -18.90 26.62
C LEU A 107 0.97 -19.92 27.76
N TYR A 108 0.77 -21.20 27.44
CA TYR A 108 0.81 -22.28 28.43
C TYR A 108 2.20 -22.48 29.06
N TYR A 109 3.26 -22.31 28.27
CA TYR A 109 4.63 -22.38 28.76
C TYR A 109 4.93 -21.25 29.77
N ILE A 110 4.54 -20.00 29.45
CA ILE A 110 4.78 -18.82 30.31
C ILE A 110 3.99 -18.91 31.62
N ASN A 111 2.74 -19.41 31.57
CA ASN A 111 1.91 -19.52 32.77
C ASN A 111 2.45 -20.53 33.81
N GLY A 112 3.39 -21.42 33.44
CA GLY A 112 4.04 -22.33 34.38
C GLY A 112 3.12 -23.39 35.01
N ASP A 113 1.90 -23.56 34.50
CA ASP A 113 0.93 -24.53 35.01
C ASP A 113 1.17 -25.93 34.41
N HIS A 114 2.30 -26.52 34.79
CA HIS A 114 2.75 -27.82 34.28
C HIS A 114 1.78 -28.96 34.63
N LEU A 115 1.13 -28.88 35.79
CA LEU A 115 0.17 -29.89 36.24
C LEU A 115 -1.07 -29.91 35.35
N ASN A 116 -1.62 -28.75 35.00
CA ASN A 116 -2.77 -28.64 34.12
C ASN A 116 -2.45 -29.16 32.71
N ILE A 117 -1.26 -28.87 32.20
CA ILE A 117 -0.79 -29.40 30.91
C ILE A 117 -0.71 -30.93 30.97
N ALA A 118 -0.12 -31.50 32.03
CA ALA A 118 -0.02 -32.95 32.21
C ALA A 118 -1.40 -33.63 32.29
N LYS A 119 -2.33 -33.06 33.07
CA LYS A 119 -3.71 -33.56 33.19
C LYS A 119 -4.45 -33.55 31.86
N LYS A 120 -4.35 -32.46 31.10
CA LYS A 120 -4.92 -32.39 29.75
C LYS A 120 -4.30 -33.43 28.82
N ARG A 121 -2.98 -33.60 28.83
CA ARG A 121 -2.29 -34.63 28.04
C ARG A 121 -2.75 -36.05 28.40
N TYR A 122 -2.95 -36.33 29.69
CA TYR A 122 -3.48 -37.61 30.14
C TYR A 122 -4.93 -37.84 29.69
N LEU A 123 -5.79 -36.81 29.76
CA LEU A 123 -7.16 -36.89 29.24
C LEU A 123 -7.18 -37.19 27.73
N TYR A 124 -6.33 -36.52 26.95
CA TYR A 124 -6.17 -36.81 25.52
C TYR A 124 -5.68 -38.24 25.27
N PHE A 125 -4.78 -38.75 26.11
CA PHE A 125 -4.34 -40.13 26.04
C PHE A 125 -5.51 -41.11 26.27
N LEU A 126 -6.30 -40.91 27.32
CA LEU A 126 -7.50 -41.74 27.57
C LEU A 126 -8.52 -41.64 26.44
N ASP A 127 -8.67 -40.46 25.83
CA ASP A 127 -9.53 -40.27 24.67
C ASP A 127 -9.02 -41.00 23.43
N PHE A 128 -7.71 -41.03 23.22
CA PHE A 128 -7.10 -41.86 22.17
C PHE A 128 -7.36 -43.35 22.39
N LEU A 129 -7.23 -43.85 23.63
CA LEU A 129 -7.55 -45.25 23.95
C LEU A 129 -9.01 -45.58 23.61
N ARG A 130 -9.95 -44.68 23.92
CA ARG A 130 -11.38 -44.85 23.62
C ARG A 130 -11.70 -44.75 22.12
N SER A 131 -11.17 -43.73 21.44
CA SER A 131 -11.54 -43.40 20.06
C SER A 131 -10.78 -44.21 19.01
N LYS A 132 -9.52 -44.56 19.26
CA LYS A 132 -8.65 -45.26 18.29
C LYS A 132 -8.51 -46.74 18.62
N LEU A 133 -8.32 -47.07 19.90
CA LEU A 133 -8.17 -48.47 20.33
C LEU A 133 -9.50 -49.10 20.78
N PHE A 134 -10.61 -48.35 20.81
CA PHE A 134 -11.92 -48.83 21.24
C PHE A 134 -11.85 -49.55 22.59
N LEU A 135 -11.11 -48.96 23.53
CA LEU A 135 -10.92 -49.49 24.88
C LEU A 135 -11.81 -48.74 25.87
N ASP A 136 -12.43 -49.48 26.77
CA ASP A 136 -13.20 -48.90 27.86
C ASP A 136 -12.25 -48.50 29.00
N THR A 137 -12.03 -47.19 29.14
CA THR A 137 -11.17 -46.62 30.19
C THR A 137 -11.84 -46.58 31.57
N SER A 138 -13.07 -47.08 31.71
CA SER A 138 -13.75 -47.24 33.01
C SER A 138 -13.42 -48.57 33.71
N LEU A 139 -12.74 -49.49 33.02
CA LEU A 139 -12.29 -50.76 33.57
C LEU A 139 -11.23 -50.58 34.66
N HIS A 140 -11.08 -51.60 35.53
CA HIS A 140 -9.98 -51.64 36.49
C HIS A 140 -8.61 -51.52 35.80
N GLU A 141 -7.72 -50.69 36.38
CA GLU A 141 -6.42 -50.30 35.81
C GLU A 141 -5.58 -51.51 35.36
N SER A 142 -5.56 -52.60 36.13
CA SER A 142 -4.83 -53.83 35.77
C SER A 142 -5.33 -54.44 34.47
N ARG A 143 -6.64 -54.55 34.30
CA ARG A 143 -7.28 -55.09 33.09
C ARG A 143 -7.11 -54.15 31.91
N LEU A 144 -7.15 -52.84 32.15
CA LEU A 144 -6.93 -51.82 31.14
C LEU A 144 -5.49 -51.87 30.60
N ILE A 145 -4.49 -52.07 31.46
CA ILE A 145 -3.08 -52.19 31.06
C ILE A 145 -2.86 -53.39 30.13
N GLU A 146 -3.43 -54.55 30.48
CA GLU A 146 -3.34 -55.79 29.67
C GLU A 146 -3.98 -55.58 28.29
N GLU A 147 -5.21 -55.05 28.25
CA GLU A 147 -5.94 -54.77 27.01
C GLU A 147 -5.23 -53.72 26.14
N CYS A 148 -4.67 -52.67 26.75
CA CYS A 148 -3.87 -51.65 26.06
C CYS A 148 -2.63 -52.27 25.41
N SER A 149 -1.89 -53.09 26.15
CA SER A 149 -0.70 -53.77 25.64
C SER A 149 -1.03 -54.69 24.48
N ARG A 150 -2.09 -55.50 24.63
CA ARG A 150 -2.55 -56.43 23.59
C ARG A 150 -2.96 -55.73 22.30
N LYS A 151 -3.66 -54.59 22.39
CA LYS A 151 -4.14 -53.86 21.20
C LYS A 151 -3.07 -52.98 20.55
N SER A 152 -2.21 -52.35 21.34
CA SER A 152 -1.21 -51.40 20.82
C SER A 152 0.12 -52.06 20.44
N GLY A 153 0.41 -53.26 20.95
CA GLY A 153 1.72 -53.92 20.82
C GLY A 153 2.81 -53.31 21.73
N VAL A 154 2.48 -52.32 22.55
CA VAL A 154 3.41 -51.67 23.49
C VAL A 154 3.47 -52.45 24.80
N PRO A 155 4.66 -52.67 25.41
CA PRO A 155 4.78 -53.43 26.65
C PRO A 155 3.95 -52.87 27.82
N GLU A 156 3.34 -53.76 28.61
CA GLU A 156 2.55 -53.41 29.81
C GLU A 156 3.28 -52.48 30.79
N ARG A 157 4.60 -52.66 30.95
CA ARG A 157 5.44 -51.80 31.80
C ARG A 157 5.31 -50.31 31.47
N THR A 158 5.11 -49.98 30.20
CA THR A 158 4.97 -48.60 29.71
C THR A 158 3.64 -48.02 30.18
N PHE A 159 2.55 -48.76 30.00
CA PHE A 159 1.22 -48.37 30.47
C PHE A 159 1.18 -48.25 31.98
N ALA A 160 1.72 -49.24 32.71
CA ALA A 160 1.83 -49.18 34.16
C ALA A 160 2.58 -47.94 34.65
N SER A 161 3.64 -47.52 33.93
CA SER A 161 4.35 -46.28 34.24
C SER A 161 3.49 -45.03 34.00
N ILE A 162 2.78 -44.96 32.86
CA ILE A 162 1.89 -43.83 32.53
C ILE A 162 0.78 -43.69 33.58
N PHE A 163 0.06 -44.77 33.89
CA PHE A 163 -1.03 -44.76 34.89
C PHE A 163 -0.50 -44.43 36.29
N ARG A 164 0.68 -44.94 36.67
CA ARG A 164 1.32 -44.58 37.95
C ARG A 164 1.66 -43.09 38.01
N MET A 165 2.24 -42.52 36.95
CA MET A 165 2.54 -41.08 36.90
C MET A 165 1.28 -40.25 36.98
N ALA A 166 0.21 -40.64 36.27
CA ALA A 166 -1.09 -39.97 36.34
C ALA A 166 -1.68 -39.99 37.76
N ARG A 167 -1.69 -41.14 38.44
CA ARG A 167 -2.15 -41.22 39.84
C ARG A 167 -1.33 -40.36 40.80
N ASN A 168 -0.03 -40.20 40.55
CA ASN A 168 0.81 -39.33 41.36
C ASN A 168 0.47 -37.85 41.12
N MET A 169 0.13 -37.47 39.88
CA MET A 169 -0.30 -36.11 39.53
C MET A 169 -1.63 -35.72 40.20
N ASP A 170 -2.51 -36.67 40.49
CA ASP A 170 -3.76 -36.40 41.20
C ASP A 170 -3.58 -36.13 42.70
N LYS A 171 -2.42 -36.51 43.27
CA LYS A 171 -2.10 -36.35 44.69
C LYS A 171 -1.31 -35.09 45.02
N VAL A 172 -0.84 -34.37 44.00
CA VAL A 172 0.06 -33.22 44.16
C VAL A 172 -0.57 -31.96 43.59
N ASP A 173 -0.33 -30.82 44.24
CA ASP A 173 -0.87 -29.53 43.79
C ASP A 173 -0.06 -28.90 42.65
N LYS A 174 1.23 -29.26 42.52
CA LYS A 174 2.14 -28.81 41.46
C LYS A 174 3.13 -29.90 41.10
N ILE A 175 3.60 -29.88 39.86
CA ILE A 175 4.69 -30.74 39.36
C ILE A 175 5.81 -29.87 38.78
N THR A 176 7.02 -30.42 38.72
CA THR A 176 8.14 -29.73 38.09
C THR A 176 8.09 -29.85 36.57
N LEU A 177 8.85 -29.01 35.87
CA LEU A 177 9.00 -29.10 34.42
C LEU A 177 9.61 -30.45 33.99
N GLU A 178 10.53 -31.01 34.79
CA GLU A 178 11.14 -32.31 34.49
C GLU A 178 10.12 -33.45 34.60
N ASP A 179 9.22 -33.41 35.58
CA ASP A 179 8.13 -34.40 35.72
C ASP A 179 7.22 -34.38 34.49
N LEU A 180 6.87 -33.18 34.01
CA LEU A 180 6.07 -32.99 32.79
C LEU A 180 6.80 -33.52 31.55
N HIS A 181 8.10 -33.23 31.41
CA HIS A 181 8.90 -33.77 30.31
C HIS A 181 8.99 -35.29 30.36
N GLN A 182 9.23 -35.87 31.54
CA GLN A 182 9.28 -37.32 31.70
C GLN A 182 7.95 -37.97 31.32
N PHE A 183 6.83 -37.38 31.74
CA PHE A 183 5.50 -37.86 31.37
C PHE A 183 5.27 -37.79 29.85
N ASN A 184 5.62 -36.66 29.23
CA ASN A 184 5.52 -36.50 27.78
C ASN A 184 6.38 -37.50 27.01
N ARG A 185 7.61 -37.80 27.47
CA ARG A 185 8.47 -38.82 26.86
C ARG A 185 7.81 -40.20 26.87
N GLN A 186 7.12 -40.57 27.95
CA GLN A 186 6.39 -41.85 28.03
C GLN A 186 5.21 -41.89 27.04
N LEU A 187 4.43 -40.80 26.95
CA LEU A 187 3.32 -40.70 25.99
C LEU A 187 3.83 -40.73 24.54
N GLU A 188 4.90 -40.01 24.23
CA GLU A 188 5.50 -40.03 22.88
C GLU A 188 6.05 -41.40 22.51
N PHE A 189 6.68 -42.09 23.45
CA PHE A 189 7.11 -43.47 23.24
C PHE A 189 5.91 -44.36 22.93
N PHE A 190 4.80 -44.23 23.65
CA PHE A 190 3.56 -44.92 23.33
C PHE A 190 3.07 -44.59 21.91
N TYR A 191 2.91 -43.30 21.55
CA TYR A 191 2.38 -42.92 20.24
C TYR A 191 3.27 -43.33 19.05
N LYS A 192 4.59 -43.41 19.25
CA LYS A 192 5.53 -43.84 18.19
C LYS A 192 5.53 -45.35 17.96
N ASN A 193 5.21 -46.13 18.99
CA ASN A 193 5.25 -47.59 18.95
C ASN A 193 3.86 -48.23 18.90
N CYS A 194 2.79 -47.44 19.06
CA CYS A 194 1.42 -47.87 18.84
C CYS A 194 1.17 -47.94 17.33
N ASN A 195 0.89 -49.16 16.83
CA ASN A 195 0.41 -49.38 15.46
C ASN A 195 -1.03 -48.89 15.29
#